data_AF-A0A1M4VVR9-F1
#
_entry.id   AF-A0A1M4VVR9-F1
#
_cell.length_a   1.000
_cell.length_b   1.000
_cell.length_c   1.000
_cell.angle_alpha   90.00
_cell.angle_beta   90.00
_cell.angle_gamma   90.00
#
_symmetry.space_group_name_H-M   'P 1'
#
loop_
_entity.id
_entity.type
_entity.pdbx_description
1 polymer ?
#
loop_
_entity_poly.entity_id
_entity_poly.type
_entity_poly.pdbx_seq_one_letter_code
_entity_poly.pdbx_strand_id
1 'polypeptide(L)'
;MNKNQFETITKWQDRVFTKATPLSCINHLEEEVKELKTDVEQGKYSYDEIADCFLLLFAVCNKCGLEYEDVVAAIDAKMQVNYKRQWGQANEKGYVKHVVRPEEGA
;
A
#
# COMPACT_ATOMS: atom_id res chain seq x y z
N MET A 1 1.39 7.96 -8.99
CA MET A 1 1.33 6.86 -9.97
C MET A 1 0.37 7.25 -11.08
N ASN A 2 0.76 7.12 -12.35
CA ASN A 2 -0.16 7.24 -13.48
C ASN A 2 -0.56 5.85 -13.99
N LYS A 3 -1.62 5.80 -14.82
CA LYS A 3 -2.15 4.56 -15.41
C LYS A 3 -1.09 3.72 -16.12
N ASN A 4 -0.31 4.35 -17.00
CA ASN A 4 0.71 3.65 -17.79
C ASN A 4 1.79 2.98 -16.92
N GLN A 5 2.19 3.64 -15.82
CA GLN A 5 3.15 3.09 -14.87
C GLN A 5 2.59 1.84 -14.19
N PHE A 6 1.36 1.89 -13.67
CA PHE A 6 0.72 0.73 -13.06
C PHE A 6 0.65 -0.45 -14.03
N GLU A 7 0.07 -0.23 -15.22
CA GLU A 7 -0.12 -1.28 -16.21
C GLU A 7 1.20 -1.89 -16.72
N THR A 8 2.22 -1.08 -16.94
CA THR A 8 3.51 -1.59 -17.44
C THR A 8 4.19 -2.45 -16.39
N ILE A 9 4.13 -2.03 -15.12
CA ILE A 9 4.71 -2.77 -14.00
C ILE A 9 3.97 -4.10 -13.82
N THR A 10 2.64 -4.07 -13.74
CA THR A 10 1.86 -5.29 -13.47
C THR A 10 1.94 -6.30 -14.61
N LYS A 11 1.93 -5.83 -15.87
CA LYS A 11 2.19 -6.69 -17.05
C LYS A 11 3.57 -7.34 -16.99
N TRP A 12 4.60 -6.60 -16.58
CA TRP A 12 5.94 -7.16 -16.40
C TRP A 12 5.98 -8.19 -15.26
N GLN A 13 5.33 -7.90 -14.13
CA GLN A 13 5.22 -8.80 -12.98
C GLN A 13 4.50 -10.10 -13.34
N ASP A 14 3.42 -10.05 -14.12
CA ASP A 14 2.69 -11.25 -14.56
C ASP A 14 3.55 -12.15 -15.45
N ARG A 15 4.39 -11.55 -16.29
CA ARG A 15 5.30 -12.28 -17.16
C ARG A 15 6.44 -12.96 -16.37
N VAL A 16 6.97 -12.29 -15.35
CA VAL A 16 8.13 -12.78 -14.58
C VAL A 16 7.69 -13.71 -13.45
N PHE A 17 6.69 -13.32 -12.68
CA PHE A 17 6.20 -14.02 -11.49
C PHE A 17 4.92 -14.80 -11.80
N THR A 18 5.02 -15.77 -12.68
CA THR A 18 3.88 -16.55 -13.22
C THR A 18 3.11 -17.35 -12.17
N LYS A 19 3.69 -17.57 -10.99
CA LYS A 19 3.06 -18.29 -9.86
C LYS A 19 2.68 -17.40 -8.69
N ALA A 20 2.88 -16.09 -8.79
CA ALA A 20 2.57 -15.16 -7.71
C ALA A 20 1.05 -15.11 -7.46
N THR A 21 0.67 -15.26 -6.21
CA THR A 21 -0.69 -15.11 -5.68
C THR A 21 -0.79 -13.80 -4.88
N PRO A 22 -2.00 -13.28 -4.59
CA PRO A 22 -2.13 -12.13 -3.69
C PRO A 22 -1.41 -12.33 -2.36
N LEU A 23 -1.55 -13.52 -1.77
CA LEU A 23 -0.93 -13.84 -0.48
C LEU A 23 0.59 -13.89 -0.57
N SER A 24 1.18 -14.45 -1.63
CA SER A 24 2.64 -14.43 -1.77
C SER A 24 3.20 -13.01 -1.93
N CYS A 25 2.47 -12.13 -2.63
CA CYS A 25 2.86 -10.73 -2.77
C CYS A 25 2.76 -9.98 -1.43
N ILE A 26 1.74 -10.26 -0.61
CA ILE A 26 1.63 -9.70 0.74
C ILE A 26 2.76 -10.18 1.64
N ASN A 27 3.07 -11.48 1.63
CA ASN A 27 4.16 -12.02 2.44
C ASN A 27 5.50 -11.36 2.08
N HIS A 28 5.76 -11.14 0.78
CA HIS A 28 6.96 -10.44 0.34
C HIS A 28 6.93 -8.96 0.74
N LEU A 29 5.77 -8.30 0.66
CA LEU A 29 5.61 -6.91 1.12
C LEU A 29 5.93 -6.77 2.62
N GLU A 30 5.60 -7.77 3.44
CA GLU A 30 5.99 -7.77 4.85
C GLU A 30 7.50 -7.87 5.06
N GLU A 31 8.24 -8.49 4.14
CA GLU A 31 9.70 -8.53 4.15
C GLU A 31 10.27 -7.16 3.77
N GLU A 32 9.84 -6.57 2.66
CA GLU A 32 10.31 -5.24 2.22
C GLU A 32 9.98 -4.13 3.24
N VAL A 33 8.84 -4.22 3.93
CA VAL A 33 8.52 -3.27 5.02
C VAL A 33 9.50 -3.43 6.20
N LYS A 34 10.01 -4.63 6.48
CA LYS A 34 11.04 -4.83 7.52
C LYS A 34 12.39 -4.28 7.07
N GLU A 35 12.74 -4.43 5.79
CA GLU A 35 13.97 -3.87 5.21
C GLU A 35 13.93 -2.33 5.26
N LEU A 36 12.84 -1.73 4.75
CA LEU A 36 12.57 -0.30 4.85
C LEU A 36 12.64 0.21 6.30
N LYS A 37 12.02 -0.51 7.23
CA LYS A 37 12.05 -0.14 8.66
C LYS A 37 13.48 -0.16 9.20
N THR A 38 14.26 -1.19 8.88
CA THR A 38 15.65 -1.34 9.33
C THR A 38 16.50 -0.18 8.84
N ASP A 39 16.32 0.23 7.59
CA ASP A 39 17.03 1.37 7.02
C ASP A 39 16.67 2.69 7.71
N VAL A 40 15.37 2.94 7.93
CA VAL A 40 14.91 4.14 8.64
C VAL A 40 15.46 4.19 10.07
N GLU A 41 15.50 3.05 10.78
CA GLU A 41 16.08 2.95 12.12
C GLU A 41 17.60 3.24 12.14
N GLN A 42 18.29 3.00 11.02
CA GLN A 42 19.70 3.34 10.82
C GLN A 42 19.91 4.79 10.33
N GLY A 43 18.84 5.58 10.19
CA GLY A 43 18.89 6.94 9.66
C GLY A 43 19.11 7.00 8.15
N LYS A 44 18.83 5.91 7.43
CA LYS A 44 18.86 5.83 5.97
C LYS A 44 17.44 5.98 5.42
N TYR A 45 17.31 6.67 4.30
CA TYR A 45 16.07 6.80 3.56
C TYR A 45 16.25 6.15 2.20
N SER A 46 16.24 4.82 2.17
CA SER A 46 16.41 4.07 0.92
C SER A 46 15.21 4.26 0.02
N TYR A 47 15.43 4.90 -1.12
CA TYR A 47 14.40 5.05 -2.15
C TYR A 47 14.02 3.72 -2.78
N ASP A 48 14.94 2.75 -2.76
CA ASP A 48 14.76 1.42 -3.36
C ASP A 48 13.75 0.61 -2.53
N GLU A 49 13.95 0.52 -1.21
CA GLU A 49 13.02 -0.20 -0.31
C GLU A 49 11.60 0.40 -0.31
N ILE A 50 11.51 1.73 -0.46
CA ILE A 50 10.22 2.41 -0.63
C ILE A 50 9.57 1.99 -1.96
N ALA A 51 10.36 1.96 -3.03
CA ALA A 51 9.87 1.56 -4.35
C ALA A 51 9.41 0.09 -4.34
N ASP A 52 10.15 -0.81 -3.72
CA ASP A 52 9.79 -2.24 -3.63
C ASP A 52 8.47 -2.45 -2.89
N CYS A 53 8.23 -1.72 -1.80
CA CYS A 53 6.92 -1.69 -1.15
C CYS A 53 5.79 -1.29 -2.11
N PHE A 54 5.98 -0.24 -2.92
CA PHE A 54 4.96 0.18 -3.90
C PHE A 54 4.79 -0.83 -5.04
N LEU A 55 5.87 -1.40 -5.55
CA LEU A 55 5.83 -2.43 -6.59
C LEU A 55 5.03 -3.65 -6.13
N LEU A 56 5.21 -4.07 -4.88
CA LEU A 56 4.46 -5.20 -4.32
C LEU A 56 3.01 -4.84 -4.02
N LEU A 57 2.70 -3.61 -3.59
CA LEU A 57 1.31 -3.16 -3.50
C LEU A 57 0.61 -3.20 -4.87
N PHE A 58 1.28 -2.81 -5.96
CA PHE A 58 0.71 -2.92 -7.31
C PHE A 58 0.47 -4.38 -7.71
N ALA A 59 1.42 -5.27 -7.35
CA ALA A 59 1.25 -6.70 -7.56
C ALA A 59 0.02 -7.24 -6.81
N VAL A 60 -0.15 -6.88 -5.55
CA VAL A 60 -1.33 -7.28 -4.74
C VAL A 60 -2.62 -6.82 -5.41
N CYS A 61 -2.71 -5.55 -5.82
CA CYS A 61 -3.88 -5.02 -6.53
C CYS A 61 -4.17 -5.82 -7.80
N ASN A 62 -3.17 -6.04 -8.66
CA ASN A 62 -3.32 -6.78 -9.91
C ASN A 62 -3.75 -8.23 -9.67
N LYS A 63 -3.14 -8.92 -8.70
CA LYS A 63 -3.50 -10.31 -8.38
C LYS A 63 -4.89 -10.45 -7.74
N CYS A 64 -5.42 -9.38 -7.14
CA CYS A 64 -6.80 -9.29 -6.68
C CYS A 64 -7.80 -8.93 -7.80
N GLY A 65 -7.33 -8.73 -9.03
CA GLY A 65 -8.16 -8.36 -10.16
C GLY A 65 -8.59 -6.89 -10.18
N LEU A 66 -7.87 -6.02 -9.47
CA LEU A 66 -8.13 -4.58 -9.46
C LEU A 66 -7.40 -3.89 -10.62
N GLU A 67 -8.13 -3.07 -11.37
CA GLU A 67 -7.56 -2.19 -12.39
C GLU A 67 -7.08 -0.88 -11.78
N TYR A 68 -6.36 -0.08 -12.57
CA TYR A 68 -5.83 1.22 -12.12
C TYR A 68 -6.94 2.13 -11.59
N GLU A 69 -8.05 2.20 -12.31
CA GLU A 69 -9.22 2.99 -11.93
C GLU A 69 -9.82 2.56 -10.58
N ASP A 70 -9.86 1.26 -10.30
CA ASP A 70 -10.36 0.73 -9.02
C ASP A 70 -9.48 1.17 -7.86
N VAL A 71 -8.16 1.12 -8.04
CA VAL A 71 -7.19 1.53 -7.01
C VAL A 71 -7.31 3.02 -6.72
N VAL A 72 -7.40 3.86 -7.76
CA VAL A 72 -7.57 5.31 -7.60
C VAL A 72 -8.89 5.61 -6.89
N ALA A 73 -10.00 4.99 -7.33
CA ALA A 73 -11.30 5.18 -6.71
C ALA A 73 -11.32 4.74 -5.23
N ALA A 74 -10.65 3.62 -4.89
CA ALA A 74 -10.55 3.13 -3.52
C ALA A 74 -9.76 4.08 -2.62
N ILE A 75 -8.64 4.64 -3.12
CA ILE A 75 -7.85 5.65 -2.41
C ILE A 75 -8.70 6.91 -2.17
N ASP A 76 -9.35 7.43 -3.21
CA ASP A 76 -10.16 8.64 -3.14
C ASP A 76 -11.32 8.47 -2.15
N ALA A 77 -12.08 7.38 -2.26
CA ALA A 77 -13.16 7.05 -1.33
C ALA A 77 -12.64 6.94 0.12
N LYS A 78 -11.49 6.31 0.32
CA LYS A 78 -10.89 6.18 1.65
C LYS A 78 -10.45 7.54 2.21
N MET A 79 -9.92 8.41 1.37
CA MET A 79 -9.51 9.76 1.76
C MET A 79 -10.72 10.64 2.12
N GLN A 80 -11.83 10.53 1.40
CA GLN A 80 -13.08 11.22 1.77
C GLN A 80 -13.56 10.83 3.17
N VAL A 81 -13.42 9.55 3.55
CA VAL A 81 -13.69 9.10 4.92
C VAL A 81 -12.66 9.68 5.90
N ASN A 82 -11.37 9.64 5.57
CA ASN A 82 -10.30 10.13 6.43
C ASN A 82 -10.39 11.62 6.73
N TYR A 83 -10.81 12.45 5.76
CA TYR A 83 -11.04 13.89 5.97
C TYR A 83 -12.16 14.19 6.96
N LYS A 84 -13.15 13.29 7.10
CA LYS A 84 -14.28 13.44 8.02
C LYS A 84 -14.00 12.85 9.42
N ARG A 85 -12.90 12.12 9.59
CA ARG A 85 -12.55 11.49 10.88
C ARG A 85 -11.99 12.53 11.84
N GLN A 86 -12.30 12.32 13.13
CA GLN A 86 -11.59 12.95 14.22
C GLN A 86 -10.37 12.10 14.58
N TRP A 87 -9.20 12.71 14.54
CA TRP A 87 -7.92 12.06 14.81
C TRP A 87 -7.47 12.39 16.24
N GLY A 88 -6.97 11.38 16.94
CA GLY A 88 -6.51 11.53 18.33
C GLY A 88 -5.11 12.12 18.41
N GLN A 89 -4.46 11.91 19.56
CA GLN A 89 -3.03 12.18 19.71
C GLN A 89 -2.20 10.99 19.20
N ALA A 90 -0.95 11.27 18.84
CA ALA A 90 0.02 10.22 18.54
C ALA A 90 0.26 9.36 19.80
N ASN A 91 0.40 8.06 19.61
CA ASN A 91 0.77 7.16 20.69
C ASN A 91 2.29 7.17 20.94
N GLU A 92 2.76 6.32 21.88
CA GLU A 92 4.19 6.13 22.19
C GLU A 92 5.04 5.72 20.98
N LYS A 93 4.40 5.17 19.93
CA LYS A 93 5.06 4.77 18.68
C LYS A 93 4.92 5.83 17.58
N GLY A 94 4.41 7.02 17.89
CA GLY A 94 4.35 8.18 17.00
C GLY A 94 3.22 8.18 15.97
N TYR A 95 2.36 7.15 15.91
CA TYR A 95 1.25 7.11 14.95
C TYR A 95 -0.09 7.51 15.58
N VAL A 96 -0.95 8.13 14.78
CA VAL A 96 -2.29 8.59 15.19
C VAL A 96 -3.37 7.60 14.74
N LYS A 97 -4.35 7.36 15.60
CA LYS A 97 -5.57 6.60 15.28
C LYS A 97 -6.79 7.52 15.34
N HIS A 98 -7.85 7.16 14.61
CA HIS A 98 -9.13 7.87 14.69
C HIS A 98 -9.84 7.56 16.01
N VAL A 99 -10.45 8.57 16.62
CA VAL A 99 -11.10 8.48 17.95
C VAL A 99 -12.56 8.01 17.83
N VAL A 100 -13.23 8.39 16.73
CA VAL A 100 -14.61 8.01 16.45
C VAL A 100 -14.65 7.29 15.11
N ARG A 101 -15.29 6.11 15.06
CA ARG A 101 -15.69 5.50 13.79
C ARG A 101 -16.98 6.20 13.35
N PRO A 102 -17.05 6.79 12.14
CA PRO A 102 -18.35 7.13 11.57
C PRO A 102 -19.20 5.87 11.59
N GLU A 103 -20.46 5.96 12.03
CA GLU A 103 -21.38 4.83 11.97
C GLU A 103 -21.28 4.20 10.59
N GLU A 104 -20.91 2.93 10.54
CA GLU A 104 -20.98 2.14 9.31
C GLU A 104 -22.47 2.10 8.98
N GLY A 105 -22.88 2.94 8.03
CA GLY A 105 -24.25 2.92 7.53
C GLY A 105 -24.58 1.50 7.09
N ALA A 106 -25.61 0.94 7.74
CA ALA A 106 -26.16 -0.37 7.49
C ALA A 106 -26.58 -0.58 6.03
#